data_AF-A0A218Q8X8-F1
#
_entry.id   AF-A0A218Q8X8-F1
#
_cell.length_a   1.000
_cell.length_b   1.000
_cell.length_c   1.000
_cell.angle_alpha   90.00
_cell.angle_beta   90.00
_cell.angle_gamma   90.00
#
_symmetry.space_group_name_H-M   'P 1'
#
loop_
_entity.id
_entity.type
_entity.pdbx_description
1 polymer ?
#
loop_
_entity_poly.entity_id
_entity_poly.type
_entity_poly.pdbx_seq_one_letter_code
_entity_poly.pdbx_strand_id
1 'polypeptide(L)'
;MQDISFQTEPAFKRISAIVEDLIAHNDLYQERLDQEQMINYIFDLFSQADTSPDIDQINQEDLTKRINGILVLHAVGGMLNDLTPEEMAIFDEAVGR
;
A
#
# COMPACT_ATOMS: atom_id res chain seq x y z
N MET A 1 -14.97 -9.27 17.58
CA MET A 1 -14.19 -9.91 16.52
C MET A 1 -15.23 -10.54 15.60
N GLN A 2 -15.58 -9.85 14.52
CA GLN A 2 -16.55 -10.34 13.54
C GLN A 2 -15.76 -10.83 12.34
N ASP A 3 -15.79 -12.14 12.12
CA ASP A 3 -15.36 -12.77 10.87
C ASP A 3 -16.39 -12.39 9.78
N ILE A 4 -16.25 -11.20 9.22
CA ILE A 4 -16.95 -10.84 7.99
C ILE A 4 -16.06 -11.32 6.85
N SER A 5 -16.60 -12.16 5.96
CA SER A 5 -15.92 -12.57 4.74
C SER A 5 -15.85 -11.38 3.77
N PHE A 6 -14.93 -10.45 4.04
CA PHE A 6 -14.71 -9.22 3.27
C PHE A 6 -14.35 -9.49 1.81
N GLN A 7 -13.88 -10.71 1.49
CA GLN A 7 -13.55 -11.16 0.13
C GLN A 7 -14.72 -11.05 -0.87
N THR A 8 -15.96 -10.89 -0.39
CA THR A 8 -17.14 -10.74 -1.24
C THR A 8 -17.51 -9.29 -1.54
N GLU A 9 -16.92 -8.31 -0.85
CA GLU A 9 -17.27 -6.90 -1.00
C GLU A 9 -16.71 -6.30 -2.32
N PRO A 10 -17.50 -5.49 -3.04
CA PRO A 10 -17.06 -4.83 -4.27
C PRO A 10 -15.79 -3.98 -4.09
N ALA A 11 -15.73 -3.24 -2.98
CA ALA A 11 -14.59 -2.41 -2.59
C ALA A 11 -13.32 -3.24 -2.37
N PHE A 12 -13.43 -4.36 -1.63
CA PHE A 12 -12.32 -5.28 -1.41
C PHE A 12 -11.78 -5.82 -2.74
N LYS A 13 -12.65 -6.36 -3.60
CA LYS A 13 -12.23 -6.89 -4.92
C LYS A 13 -11.55 -5.85 -5.79
N ARG A 14 -12.05 -4.61 -5.76
CA ARG A 14 -11.48 -3.51 -6.54
C ARG A 14 -10.09 -3.13 -6.04
N ILE A 15 -9.89 -3.09 -4.72
CA ILE A 15 -8.56 -2.91 -4.12
C ILE A 15 -7.65 -4.09 -4.48
N SER A 16 -8.10 -5.33 -4.31
CA SER A 16 -7.33 -6.54 -4.61
C SER A 16 -6.79 -6.50 -6.03
N ALA A 17 -7.65 -6.23 -7.02
CA ALA A 17 -7.26 -6.18 -8.42
C ALA A 17 -6.19 -5.12 -8.71
N ILE A 18 -6.27 -3.95 -8.07
CA ILE A 18 -5.26 -2.89 -8.24
C ILE A 18 -3.94 -3.29 -7.58
N VAL A 19 -3.97 -3.84 -6.37
CA VAL A 19 -2.76 -4.25 -5.65
C VAL A 19 -2.06 -5.38 -6.41
N GLU A 20 -2.83 -6.38 -6.86
CA GLU A 20 -2.33 -7.49 -7.69
C GLU A 20 -1.64 -6.98 -8.95
N ASP A 21 -2.29 -6.08 -9.70
CA ASP A 21 -1.73 -5.50 -10.92
C ASP A 21 -0.44 -4.71 -10.66
N LEU A 22 -0.43 -3.86 -9.64
CA LEU A 22 0.75 -3.05 -9.30
C LEU A 22 1.93 -3.90 -8.84
N ILE A 23 1.69 -4.93 -8.03
CA ILE A 23 2.75 -5.84 -7.55
C ILE A 23 3.25 -6.72 -8.70
N ALA A 24 2.35 -7.24 -9.55
CA ALA A 24 2.75 -8.10 -10.68
C ALA A 24 3.67 -7.40 -11.70
N HIS A 25 3.64 -6.07 -11.78
CA HIS A 25 4.40 -5.29 -12.76
C HIS A 25 5.56 -4.48 -12.15
N ASN A 26 5.94 -4.70 -10.89
CA ASN A 26 7.02 -3.96 -10.23
C ASN A 26 7.90 -4.86 -9.37
N ASP A 27 9.15 -5.10 -9.82
CA ASP A 27 10.13 -5.95 -9.15
C ASP A 27 10.38 -5.55 -7.69
N LEU A 28 10.44 -4.24 -7.39
CA LEU A 28 10.61 -3.75 -6.03
C LEU A 28 9.46 -4.20 -5.13
N TYR A 29 8.23 -4.17 -5.65
CA TYR A 29 7.07 -4.60 -4.88
C TYR A 29 7.04 -6.11 -4.67
N GLN A 30 7.40 -6.89 -5.70
CA GLN A 30 7.47 -8.35 -5.60
C GLN A 30 8.48 -8.82 -4.55
N GLU A 31 9.62 -8.13 -4.45
CA GLU A 31 10.66 -8.47 -3.48
C GLU A 31 10.28 -8.06 -2.06
N ARG A 32 9.58 -6.93 -1.89
CA ARG A 32 9.45 -6.26 -0.57
C ARG A 32 8.07 -6.35 0.07
N LEU A 33 7.02 -6.60 -0.70
CA LEU A 33 5.66 -6.53 -0.22
C LEU A 33 5.00 -7.90 -0.19
N ASP A 34 4.32 -8.20 0.92
CA ASP A 34 3.38 -9.31 0.97
C ASP A 34 2.03 -8.85 0.40
N GLN A 35 1.63 -9.42 -0.73
CA GLN A 35 0.44 -9.00 -1.46
C GLN A 35 -0.83 -9.10 -0.61
N GLU A 36 -1.03 -10.22 0.10
CA GLU A 36 -2.24 -10.44 0.90
C GLU A 36 -2.31 -9.46 2.08
N GLN A 37 -1.17 -9.24 2.74
CA GLN A 37 -1.04 -8.25 3.80
C GLN A 37 -1.35 -6.84 3.30
N MET A 38 -0.84 -6.46 2.11
CA MET A 38 -1.11 -5.13 1.54
C MET A 38 -2.57 -4.94 1.18
N ILE A 39 -3.22 -5.95 0.59
CA ILE A 39 -4.66 -5.90 0.28
C ILE A 39 -5.46 -5.65 1.56
N ASN A 40 -5.22 -6.42 2.61
CA ASN A 40 -5.94 -6.28 3.88
C ASN A 40 -5.65 -4.94 4.55
N TYR A 41 -4.38 -4.52 4.61
CA TYR A 41 -3.98 -3.23 5.20
C TYR A 41 -4.65 -2.05 4.50
N ILE A 42 -4.64 -2.04 3.17
CA ILE A 42 -5.24 -0.97 2.38
C ILE A 42 -6.76 -0.98 2.57
N PHE A 43 -7.40 -2.15 2.51
CA PHE A 43 -8.84 -2.27 2.74
C PHE A 43 -9.24 -1.75 4.13
N ASP A 44 -8.49 -2.12 5.16
CA ASP A 44 -8.70 -1.64 6.53
C ASP A 44 -8.51 -0.12 6.63
N LEU A 45 -7.48 0.44 5.97
CA LEU A 45 -7.21 1.88 5.96
C LEU A 45 -8.39 2.68 5.37
N PHE A 46 -8.94 2.21 4.26
CA PHE A 46 -10.11 2.84 3.64
C PHE A 46 -11.40 2.60 4.44
N SER A 47 -11.52 1.48 5.15
CA SER A 47 -12.70 1.13 5.94
C SER A 47 -12.77 1.83 7.30
N GLN A 48 -11.61 2.15 7.91
CA GLN A 48 -11.53 2.82 9.21
C GLN A 48 -11.70 4.33 9.14
N ALA A 49 -11.50 4.91 7.95
CA ALA A 49 -11.56 6.36 7.80
C ALA A 49 -13.04 6.80 7.70
N ASP A 50 -13.59 7.29 8.81
CA ASP A 50 -14.90 7.99 8.89
C ASP A 50 -15.04 9.16 7.88
N THR A 51 -13.93 9.55 7.24
CA THR A 51 -13.79 10.63 6.26
C THR A 51 -13.22 10.17 4.91
N SER A 52 -12.98 8.88 4.70
CA SER A 52 -12.60 8.39 3.38
C SER A 52 -13.77 8.54 2.42
N PRO A 53 -13.57 9.07 1.20
CA PRO A 53 -14.55 8.89 0.15
C PRO A 53 -14.84 7.40 0.02
N ASP A 54 -16.12 7.07 -0.12
CA ASP A 54 -16.54 5.71 -0.44
C ASP A 54 -15.70 5.22 -1.62
N ILE A 55 -15.05 4.06 -1.49
CA ILE A 55 -14.15 3.51 -2.51
C ILE A 55 -14.87 3.49 -3.87
N ASP A 56 -16.17 3.24 -3.84
CA ASP A 56 -17.03 3.21 -5.02
C ASP A 56 -17.17 4.57 -5.73
N GLN A 57 -16.92 5.68 -5.04
CA GLN A 57 -16.94 7.04 -5.59
C GLN A 57 -15.58 7.51 -6.13
N ILE A 58 -14.48 6.84 -5.74
CA ILE A 58 -13.15 7.16 -6.26
C ILE A 58 -13.01 6.56 -7.66
N ASN A 59 -12.66 7.37 -8.65
CA ASN A 59 -12.42 6.86 -10.00
C ASN A 59 -11.20 5.90 -10.01
N GLN A 60 -11.09 5.07 -11.07
CA GLN A 60 -10.08 4.02 -11.12
C GLN A 60 -8.65 4.57 -11.06
N GLU A 61 -8.36 5.62 -11.84
CA GLU A 61 -7.01 6.19 -11.93
C GLU A 61 -6.56 6.78 -10.59
N ASP A 62 -7.43 7.51 -9.91
CA ASP A 62 -7.15 8.12 -8.62
C ASP A 62 -7.01 7.08 -7.51
N LEU A 63 -7.84 6.03 -7.54
CA LEU A 63 -7.72 4.91 -6.60
C LEU A 63 -6.38 4.18 -6.80
N THR A 64 -5.99 3.91 -8.05
CA THR A 64 -4.69 3.32 -8.39
C THR A 64 -3.53 4.19 -7.94
N LYS A 65 -3.58 5.51 -8.14
CA LYS A 65 -2.54 6.43 -7.67
C LYS A 65 -2.39 6.42 -6.15
N ARG A 66 -3.51 6.43 -5.41
CA ARG A 66 -3.51 6.37 -3.94
C ARG A 66 -2.92 5.07 -3.42
N ILE A 67 -3.38 3.95 -3.97
CA ILE A 67 -2.87 2.61 -3.62
C ILE A 67 -1.38 2.53 -3.92
N ASN A 68 -0.93 2.96 -5.09
CA ASN A 68 0.48 2.97 -5.44
C ASN A 68 1.32 3.80 -4.47
N GLY A 69 0.84 4.98 -4.05
CA GLY A 69 1.53 5.81 -3.05
C GLY A 69 1.72 5.09 -1.71
N ILE A 70 0.72 4.33 -1.26
CA ILE A 70 0.82 3.50 -0.05
C ILE A 70 1.87 2.39 -0.26
N LEU A 71 1.80 1.66 -1.38
CA LEU A 71 2.76 0.58 -1.68
C LEU A 71 4.21 1.09 -1.73
N VAL A 72 4.47 2.25 -2.36
CA VAL A 72 5.80 2.89 -2.38
C VAL A 72 6.28 3.16 -0.95
N LEU A 73 5.44 3.75 -0.11
CA LEU A 73 5.82 4.10 1.26
C LEU A 73 6.21 2.86 2.07
N HIS A 74 5.45 1.77 1.93
CA HIS A 74 5.76 0.51 2.60
C HIS A 74 7.04 -0.15 2.06
N ALA A 75 7.22 -0.17 0.73
CA ALA A 75 8.40 -0.77 0.11
C ALA A 75 9.68 -0.01 0.46
N VAL A 76 9.66 1.32 0.41
CA VAL A 76 10.81 2.17 0.73
C VAL A 76 11.07 2.20 2.24
N GLY A 77 10.02 2.26 3.07
CA GLY A 77 10.15 2.18 4.52
C GLY A 77 10.82 0.88 4.98
N GLY A 78 10.54 -0.24 4.30
CA GLY A 78 11.24 -1.50 4.49
C GLY A 78 12.73 -1.41 4.16
N MET A 79 13.09 -0.71 3.07
CA MET A 79 14.49 -0.51 2.65
C MET A 79 15.31 0.30 3.66
N LEU A 80 14.69 1.27 4.35
CA LEU A 80 15.38 2.04 5.39
C LEU A 80 15.89 1.14 6.53
N ASN A 81 15.22 0.02 6.81
CA ASN A 81 15.67 -0.93 7.83
C ASN A 81 16.90 -1.75 7.41
N ASP A 82 17.20 -1.81 6.11
CA ASP A 82 18.35 -2.54 5.57
C ASP A 82 19.62 -1.69 5.52
N LEU A 83 19.49 -0.37 5.71
CA LEU A 83 20.62 0.54 5.68
C LEU A 83 21.53 0.32 6.90
N THR A 84 22.82 0.27 6.64
CA THR A 84 23.82 0.36 7.71
C THR A 84 23.77 1.73 8.39
N PRO A 85 24.31 1.87 9.61
CA PRO A 85 24.37 3.18 10.28
C PRO A 85 25.04 4.28 9.45
N GLU A 86 26.03 3.91 8.62
CA GLU A 86 26.74 4.83 7.73
C GLU A 86 25.84 5.28 6.57
N GLU A 87 25.10 4.36 5.95
CA GLU A 87 24.16 4.67 4.86
C GLU A 87 22.95 5.48 5.35
N MET A 88 22.45 5.18 6.56
CA MET A 88 21.37 5.95 7.19
C MET A 88 21.80 7.41 7.42
N ALA A 89 23.03 7.65 7.87
CA ALA A 89 23.54 9.01 8.07
C ALA A 89 23.60 9.82 6.75
N ILE A 90 23.96 9.16 5.63
CA ILE A 90 23.95 9.79 4.30
C ILE A 90 22.53 10.10 3.84
N PHE A 91 21.59 9.17 4.06
CA PHE A 91 20.18 9.38 3.77
C PHE A 91 19.60 10.56 4.56
N ASP A 92 19.86 10.61 5.87
CA ASP A 92 19.40 11.68 6.75
C ASP A 92 19.95 13.05 6.32
N GLU A 93 21.22 13.13 5.92
CA GLU A 93 21.82 14.36 5.38
C GLU A 93 21.16 14.79 4.06
N ALA A 94 20.82 13.84 3.19
CA ALA A 94 20.19 14.11 1.90
C ALA A 94 18.73 14.57 2.02
N VAL A 95 17.98 14.01 2.98
CA VAL A 95 16.55 14.30 3.19
C VAL A 95 16.32 15.46 4.16
N GLY A 96 17.26 15.76 5.07
CA GLY A 96 17.17 16.88 6.02
C GLY A 96 17.28 18.28 5.41
N ARG A 97 17.10 18.44 4.09
CA ARG A 97 17.17 19.72 3.37
C ARG A 97 15.80 20.31 3.08
#